data_AF-A0A6B3N3B0-F1
#
_entry.id   AF-A0A6B3N3B0-F1
#
_cell.length_a   1.000
_cell.length_b   1.000
_cell.length_c   1.000
_cell.angle_alpha   90.00
_cell.angle_beta   90.00
_cell.angle_gamma   90.00
#
_symmetry.space_group_name_H-M   'P 1'
#
loop_
_entity.id
_entity.type
_entity.pdbx_description
1 polymer ?
#
loop_
_entity_poly.entity_id
_entity_poly.type
_entity_poly.pdbx_seq_one_letter_code
_entity_poly.pdbx_strand_id
1 'polypeptide(L)'
;LWIKSQIQTEIGIDVKKILFVEHHLSHAASAMFASPYKEAAVLTVDGVGEWTTAAIGYATAKWDENSNVQNQINLTRELRFPHSVGLLYSAFTAFLGFRVNNGEYKVMGMAPYGSPNYVDEILKVVDIDNEGSVHLNLNYFSFHYSTQHTYNNKFIEIFGSPRPPESEFYTLNTHPNRDHPNWDEQTAQLNQKYADIAASIQYVTEEIVLKMARYAHGLTGHSNLVMAGGVALNSVANGRLVREGPFENVFIQPAAGDAGGALGAALYVYHVILNRPRQFVMEHAYWGASYSVSRQMEAIRGLGLQYQEIEDTDILSDQVVSKILDGKVVSLYQGRGEWGPRALGNRSIVADPRQL
;
A
#
# COMPACT_ATOMS: atom_id res chain seq x y z
N LEU A 1 -8.43 13.96 19.09
CA LEU A 1 -9.75 13.33 19.29
C LEU A 1 -10.79 14.15 18.54
N TRP A 2 -11.57 13.52 17.66
CA TRP A 2 -12.61 14.19 16.89
C TRP A 2 -13.91 14.25 17.71
N ILE A 3 -14.41 15.45 17.98
CA ILE A 3 -15.62 15.67 18.80
C ILE A 3 -16.75 16.15 17.89
N LYS A 4 -17.89 15.45 17.89
CA LYS A 4 -18.99 15.76 16.93
C LYS A 4 -19.51 17.20 17.03
N SER A 5 -19.57 17.78 18.22
CA SER A 5 -20.02 19.17 18.42
C SER A 5 -19.06 20.20 17.82
N GLN A 6 -17.76 19.92 17.84
CA GLN A 6 -16.76 20.78 17.18
C GLN A 6 -16.89 20.66 15.66
N ILE A 7 -17.05 19.43 15.14
CA ILE A 7 -17.27 19.20 13.70
C ILE A 7 -18.55 19.92 13.24
N GLN A 8 -19.66 19.76 13.96
CA GLN A 8 -20.92 20.44 13.67
C GLN A 8 -20.75 21.95 13.55
N THR A 9 -20.03 22.56 14.51
CA THR A 9 -19.77 24.01 14.51
C THR A 9 -19.01 24.44 13.25
N GLU A 10 -18.02 23.65 12.82
CA GLU A 10 -17.17 23.99 11.67
C GLU A 10 -17.88 23.80 10.32
N ILE A 11 -18.66 22.72 10.15
CA ILE A 11 -19.25 22.36 8.85
C ILE A 11 -20.74 22.67 8.72
N GLY A 12 -21.43 23.05 9.81
CA GLY A 12 -22.85 23.41 9.81
C GLY A 12 -23.81 22.22 9.61
N ILE A 13 -23.37 20.99 9.84
CA ILE A 13 -24.19 19.77 9.69
C ILE A 13 -24.72 19.31 11.06
N ASP A 14 -26.01 18.92 11.12
CA ASP A 14 -26.63 18.35 12.32
C ASP A 14 -25.82 17.16 12.87
N VAL A 15 -25.52 17.18 14.17
CA VAL A 15 -24.78 16.14 14.89
C VAL A 15 -25.32 14.72 14.66
N LYS A 16 -26.63 14.57 14.42
CA LYS A 16 -27.28 13.29 14.12
C LYS A 16 -26.85 12.70 12.77
N LYS A 17 -26.37 13.54 11.85
CA LYS A 17 -25.85 13.15 10.53
C LYS A 17 -24.33 12.93 10.54
N ILE A 18 -23.66 13.22 11.67
CA ILE A 18 -22.23 12.97 11.84
C ILE A 18 -22.05 11.55 12.39
N LEU A 19 -21.54 10.66 11.56
CA LEU A 19 -21.25 9.28 11.91
C LEU A 19 -19.73 9.06 11.98
N PHE A 20 -19.29 8.23 12.91
CA PHE A 20 -17.92 7.73 12.96
C PHE A 20 -17.94 6.26 12.58
N VAL A 21 -17.05 5.87 11.68
CA VAL A 21 -16.84 4.49 11.26
C VAL A 21 -15.44 4.10 11.72
N GLU A 22 -15.30 2.91 12.30
CA GLU A 22 -14.01 2.42 12.77
C GLU A 22 -13.00 2.31 11.62
N HIS A 23 -11.71 2.50 11.91
CA HIS A 23 -10.65 2.57 10.91
C HIS A 23 -10.55 1.30 10.04
N HIS A 24 -10.44 0.14 10.68
CA HIS A 24 -10.35 -1.14 9.95
C HIS A 24 -11.67 -1.54 9.28
N LEU A 25 -12.80 -1.10 9.83
CA LEU A 25 -14.10 -1.28 9.20
C LEU A 25 -14.20 -0.44 7.92
N SER A 26 -13.64 0.77 7.94
CA SER A 26 -13.53 1.64 6.78
C SER A 26 -12.63 1.01 5.71
N HIS A 27 -11.46 0.47 6.09
CA HIS A 27 -10.60 -0.30 5.17
C HIS A 27 -11.36 -1.45 4.52
N ALA A 28 -12.01 -2.29 5.31
CA ALA A 28 -12.80 -3.42 4.84
C ALA A 28 -13.92 -2.99 3.87
N ALA A 29 -14.67 -1.94 4.21
CA ALA A 29 -15.74 -1.41 3.38
C ALA A 29 -15.22 -0.82 2.07
N SER A 30 -14.07 -0.15 2.10
CA SER A 30 -13.45 0.42 0.91
C SER A 30 -13.12 -0.66 -0.12
N ALA A 31 -12.72 -1.86 0.33
CA ALA A 31 -12.41 -2.98 -0.54
C ALA A 31 -13.67 -3.76 -0.93
N MET A 32 -14.50 -4.17 0.03
CA MET A 32 -15.68 -5.01 -0.23
C MET A 32 -16.66 -4.35 -1.19
N PHE A 33 -17.08 -3.12 -0.91
CA PHE A 33 -18.13 -2.47 -1.69
C PHE A 33 -17.62 -1.85 -2.99
N ALA A 34 -16.30 -1.80 -3.19
CA ALA A 34 -15.68 -1.46 -4.48
C ALA A 34 -15.39 -2.70 -5.34
N SER A 35 -15.28 -3.89 -4.74
CA SER A 35 -15.06 -5.15 -5.44
C SER A 35 -16.28 -5.59 -6.28
N PRO A 36 -16.15 -6.58 -7.16
CA PRO A 36 -17.29 -7.22 -7.83
C PRO A 36 -17.93 -8.36 -7.02
N TYR A 37 -17.43 -8.68 -5.82
CA TYR A 37 -17.81 -9.91 -5.12
C TYR A 37 -19.10 -9.77 -4.32
N LYS A 38 -19.96 -10.79 -4.36
CA LYS A 38 -21.17 -10.86 -3.53
C LYS A 38 -20.84 -11.27 -2.09
N GLU A 39 -19.83 -12.11 -1.93
CA GLU A 39 -19.30 -12.57 -0.65
C GLU A 39 -17.78 -12.71 -0.78
N ALA A 40 -17.06 -12.38 0.30
CA ALA A 40 -15.62 -12.48 0.34
C ALA A 40 -15.11 -12.61 1.78
N ALA A 41 -13.97 -13.29 1.92
CA ALA A 41 -13.10 -13.09 3.07
C ALA A 41 -12.57 -11.65 3.05
N VAL A 42 -12.38 -11.07 4.23
CA VAL A 42 -11.85 -9.73 4.42
C VAL A 42 -10.53 -9.83 5.18
N LEU A 43 -9.48 -9.21 4.66
CA LEU A 43 -8.20 -9.05 5.34
C LEU A 43 -7.77 -7.59 5.27
N THR A 44 -7.72 -6.92 6.41
CA THR A 44 -7.16 -5.57 6.52
C THR A 44 -5.86 -5.64 7.32
N VAL A 45 -4.78 -5.02 6.81
CA VAL A 45 -3.47 -5.03 7.48
C VAL A 45 -2.83 -3.65 7.35
N ASP A 46 -2.56 -3.00 8.47
CA ASP A 46 -2.16 -1.60 8.55
C ASP A 46 -1.10 -1.36 9.64
N GLY A 47 -0.59 -0.12 9.72
CA GLY A 47 0.28 0.32 10.82
C GLY A 47 -0.46 0.30 12.16
N VAL A 48 -1.46 1.18 12.30
CA VAL A 48 -2.35 1.27 13.47
C VAL A 48 -3.63 2.03 13.09
N GLY A 49 -4.79 1.52 13.48
CA GLY A 49 -6.06 2.26 13.49
C GLY A 49 -6.29 2.94 14.84
N GLU A 50 -7.43 2.72 15.47
CA GLU A 50 -7.66 3.15 16.86
C GLU A 50 -6.81 2.33 17.84
N TRP A 51 -6.81 1.02 17.63
CA TRP A 51 -6.01 0.03 18.37
C TRP A 51 -5.68 -1.17 17.49
N THR A 52 -6.61 -1.54 16.61
CA THR A 52 -6.45 -2.61 15.65
C THR A 52 -5.31 -2.30 14.67
N THR A 53 -4.57 -3.33 14.26
CA THR A 53 -3.42 -3.25 13.32
C THR A 53 -3.61 -4.22 12.17
N ALA A 54 -4.37 -5.29 12.38
CA ALA A 54 -4.92 -6.13 11.33
C ALA A 54 -6.29 -6.66 11.76
N ALA A 55 -7.18 -6.90 10.81
CA ALA A 55 -8.47 -7.55 11.07
C ALA A 55 -8.85 -8.54 9.98
N ILE A 56 -9.43 -9.67 10.40
CA ILE A 56 -9.89 -10.76 9.54
C ILE A 56 -11.37 -11.03 9.79
N GLY A 57 -12.11 -11.28 8.72
CA GLY A 57 -13.52 -11.59 8.79
C GLY A 57 -14.11 -11.94 7.44
N TYR A 58 -15.40 -11.72 7.30
CA TYR A 58 -16.12 -11.89 6.04
C TYR A 58 -17.04 -10.69 5.79
N ALA A 59 -17.42 -10.52 4.54
CA ALA A 59 -18.39 -9.52 4.16
C ALA A 59 -19.28 -10.02 3.02
N THR A 60 -20.51 -9.52 2.99
CA THR A 60 -21.48 -9.78 1.92
C THR A 60 -22.08 -8.48 1.41
N ALA A 61 -22.39 -8.44 0.12
CA ALA A 61 -22.95 -7.29 -0.57
C ALA A 61 -24.19 -7.69 -1.38
N LYS A 62 -25.29 -6.97 -1.11
CA LYS A 62 -26.55 -7.03 -1.82
C LYS A 62 -26.47 -6.20 -3.10
N TRP A 63 -26.76 -6.77 -4.26
CA TRP A 63 -26.74 -6.07 -5.55
C TRP A 63 -28.08 -5.45 -5.95
N ASP A 64 -29.18 -6.06 -5.52
CA ASP A 64 -30.54 -5.64 -5.82
C ASP A 64 -31.48 -6.05 -4.68
N GLU A 65 -32.72 -5.57 -4.72
CA GLU A 65 -33.71 -5.84 -3.67
C GLU A 65 -34.05 -7.32 -3.46
N ASN A 66 -33.83 -8.16 -4.47
CA ASN A 66 -34.11 -9.59 -4.44
C ASN A 66 -32.90 -10.45 -4.03
N SER A 67 -31.75 -9.83 -3.73
CA SER A 67 -30.56 -10.57 -3.30
C SER A 67 -30.84 -11.34 -2.02
N ASN A 68 -30.44 -12.62 -1.99
CA ASN A 68 -30.56 -13.49 -0.83
C ASN A 68 -29.48 -13.25 0.25
N VAL A 69 -28.67 -12.20 0.11
CA VAL A 69 -27.64 -11.79 1.07
C VAL A 69 -27.89 -10.34 1.50
N GLN A 70 -27.49 -10.02 2.72
CA GLN A 70 -27.55 -8.65 3.25
C GLN A 70 -26.19 -7.95 3.10
N ASN A 71 -26.19 -6.62 3.14
CA ASN A 71 -24.94 -5.86 3.25
C ASN A 71 -24.42 -5.98 4.69
N GLN A 72 -23.24 -6.57 4.85
CA GLN A 72 -22.61 -6.66 6.16
C GLN A 72 -21.10 -6.83 6.03
N ILE A 73 -20.39 -6.40 7.06
CA ILE A 73 -18.97 -6.68 7.28
C ILE A 73 -18.87 -7.16 8.71
N ASN A 74 -18.31 -8.35 8.91
CA ASN A 74 -18.12 -8.94 10.23
C ASN A 74 -16.65 -9.29 10.43
N LEU A 75 -15.93 -8.41 11.13
CA LEU A 75 -14.53 -8.60 11.50
C LEU A 75 -14.49 -9.36 12.83
N THR A 76 -14.07 -10.63 12.77
CA THR A 76 -14.16 -11.57 13.90
C THR A 76 -12.83 -11.82 14.60
N ARG A 77 -11.74 -11.35 14.01
CA ARG A 77 -10.37 -11.54 14.48
C ARG A 77 -9.61 -10.25 14.26
N GLU A 78 -8.74 -9.94 15.20
CA GLU A 78 -7.92 -8.74 15.12
C GLU A 78 -6.57 -8.94 15.80
N LEU A 79 -5.58 -8.24 15.27
CA LEU A 79 -4.36 -7.90 15.98
C LEU A 79 -4.47 -6.47 16.47
N ARG A 80 -3.87 -6.20 17.63
CA ARG A 80 -3.88 -4.87 18.25
C ARG A 80 -2.48 -4.38 18.53
N PHE A 81 -2.35 -3.06 18.52
CA PHE A 81 -1.18 -2.34 18.99
C PHE A 81 -0.78 -2.83 20.39
N PRO A 82 0.53 -3.06 20.67
CA PRO A 82 1.68 -2.66 19.84
C PRO A 82 2.11 -3.67 18.78
N HIS A 83 1.38 -4.77 18.59
CA HIS A 83 1.76 -5.81 17.62
C HIS A 83 1.20 -5.49 16.24
N SER A 84 2.08 -5.21 15.28
CA SER A 84 1.70 -4.75 13.95
C SER A 84 2.73 -5.18 12.92
N VAL A 85 2.24 -5.76 11.81
CA VAL A 85 3.07 -6.04 10.64
C VAL A 85 3.55 -4.74 10.01
N GLY A 86 2.70 -3.72 9.96
CA GLY A 86 3.06 -2.40 9.45
C GLY A 86 4.16 -1.75 10.29
N LEU A 87 4.05 -1.76 11.62
CA LEU A 87 5.07 -1.15 12.49
C LEU A 87 6.39 -1.94 12.48
N LEU A 88 6.34 -3.26 12.34
CA LEU A 88 7.53 -4.08 12.12
C LEU A 88 8.24 -3.61 10.84
N TYR A 89 7.53 -3.55 9.71
CA TYR A 89 8.09 -3.13 8.43
C TYR A 89 8.60 -1.68 8.47
N SER A 90 7.90 -0.78 9.16
CA SER A 90 8.34 0.61 9.35
C SER A 90 9.59 0.72 10.22
N ALA A 91 9.81 -0.17 11.20
CA ALA A 91 11.05 -0.20 11.97
C ALA A 91 12.26 -0.53 11.07
N PHE A 92 12.12 -1.52 10.18
CA PHE A 92 13.15 -1.83 9.18
C PHE A 92 13.28 -0.72 8.12
N THR A 93 12.19 -0.06 7.74
CA THR A 93 12.21 1.10 6.84
C THR A 93 13.09 2.22 7.42
N ALA A 94 12.89 2.55 8.70
CA ALA A 94 13.74 3.52 9.40
C ALA A 94 15.20 3.04 9.53
N PHE A 95 15.41 1.75 9.80
CA PHE A 95 16.75 1.16 9.91
C PHE A 95 17.54 1.23 8.59
N LEU A 96 16.85 1.05 7.47
CA LEU A 96 17.40 1.13 6.12
C LEU A 96 17.56 2.59 5.63
N GLY A 97 17.42 3.57 6.52
CA GLY A 97 17.65 4.98 6.23
C GLY A 97 16.53 5.63 5.42
N PHE A 98 15.36 5.01 5.34
CA PHE A 98 14.21 5.55 4.64
C PHE A 98 13.21 6.20 5.62
N ARG A 99 12.44 7.16 5.12
CA ARG A 99 11.43 7.89 5.90
C ARG A 99 10.20 7.02 6.13
N VAL A 100 9.79 6.78 7.38
CA VAL A 100 8.55 6.05 7.70
C VAL A 100 7.30 6.74 7.14
N ASN A 101 6.26 5.97 6.79
CA ASN A 101 5.02 6.38 6.11
C ASN A 101 5.23 6.92 4.69
N ASN A 102 6.36 6.57 4.08
CA ASN A 102 6.72 6.96 2.72
C ASN A 102 7.78 6.01 2.16
N GLY A 103 8.71 5.51 2.97
CA GLY A 103 9.89 4.78 2.54
C GLY A 103 9.66 3.28 2.37
N GLU A 104 8.50 2.77 2.78
CA GLU A 104 8.19 1.34 2.78
C GLU A 104 8.32 0.74 1.37
N TYR A 105 7.88 1.48 0.32
CA TYR A 105 8.06 1.03 -1.06
C TYR A 105 9.53 1.01 -1.52
N LYS A 106 10.42 1.78 -0.88
CA LYS A 106 11.87 1.73 -1.16
C LYS A 106 12.49 0.48 -0.57
N VAL A 107 12.00 -0.01 0.58
CA VAL A 107 12.40 -1.32 1.11
C VAL A 107 12.00 -2.43 0.15
N MET A 108 10.75 -2.38 -0.37
CA MET A 108 10.31 -3.31 -1.41
C MET A 108 11.18 -3.24 -2.67
N GLY A 109 11.59 -2.05 -3.09
CA GLY A 109 12.48 -1.85 -4.24
C GLY A 109 13.93 -2.27 -3.97
N MET A 110 14.38 -2.24 -2.72
CA MET A 110 15.71 -2.68 -2.29
C MET A 110 15.81 -4.20 -2.18
N ALA A 111 14.74 -4.87 -1.76
CA ALA A 111 14.70 -6.31 -1.50
C ALA A 111 15.20 -7.20 -2.66
N PRO A 112 14.89 -6.94 -3.95
CA PRO A 112 15.39 -7.75 -5.07
C PRO A 112 16.92 -7.73 -5.27
N TYR A 113 17.63 -6.77 -4.67
CA TYR A 113 19.09 -6.70 -4.74
C TYR A 113 19.80 -7.50 -3.64
N GLY A 114 19.02 -8.12 -2.75
CA GLY A 114 19.53 -8.92 -1.63
C GLY A 114 19.10 -10.38 -1.68
N SER A 115 19.58 -11.15 -0.71
CA SER A 115 19.11 -12.49 -0.40
C SER A 115 18.57 -12.54 1.04
N PRO A 116 17.54 -13.35 1.35
CA PRO A 116 16.88 -13.37 2.66
C PRO A 116 17.73 -14.09 3.74
N ASN A 117 18.94 -13.59 3.98
CA ASN A 117 19.95 -14.19 4.85
C ASN A 117 19.79 -13.83 6.34
N TYR A 118 18.85 -12.95 6.68
CA TYR A 118 18.60 -12.42 8.03
C TYR A 118 17.23 -12.83 8.59
N VAL A 119 16.58 -13.85 8.00
CA VAL A 119 15.26 -14.31 8.46
C VAL A 119 15.30 -14.74 9.92
N ASP A 120 16.31 -15.52 10.31
CA ASP A 120 16.46 -16.00 11.70
C ASP A 120 16.67 -14.83 12.69
N GLU A 121 17.41 -13.79 12.31
CA GLU A 121 17.55 -12.56 13.09
C GLU A 121 16.23 -11.82 13.26
N ILE A 122 15.42 -11.75 12.21
CA ILE A 122 14.11 -11.10 12.25
C ILE A 122 13.17 -11.89 13.17
N LEU A 123 13.21 -13.23 13.13
CA LEU A 123 12.42 -14.08 14.02
C LEU A 123 12.82 -13.96 15.51
N LYS A 124 13.97 -13.33 15.84
CA LYS A 124 14.30 -12.96 17.24
C LYS A 124 13.49 -11.77 17.74
N VAL A 125 13.03 -10.90 16.84
CA VAL A 125 12.29 -9.66 17.19
C VAL A 125 10.78 -9.79 16.98
N VAL A 126 10.32 -10.82 16.28
CA VAL A 126 8.89 -11.12 16.09
C VAL A 126 8.62 -12.61 16.17
N ASP A 127 7.61 -13.00 16.95
CA ASP A 127 7.01 -14.33 16.88
C ASP A 127 5.82 -14.32 15.92
N ILE A 128 5.68 -15.37 15.12
CA ILE A 128 4.67 -15.48 14.06
C ILE A 128 4.04 -16.86 14.17
N ASP A 129 2.77 -16.92 14.55
CA ASP A 129 2.06 -18.18 14.66
C ASP A 129 1.67 -18.77 13.29
N ASN A 130 0.92 -19.88 13.29
CA ASN A 130 0.45 -20.52 12.06
C ASN A 130 -0.73 -19.79 11.40
N GLU A 131 -1.43 -18.92 12.14
CA GLU A 131 -2.55 -18.11 11.67
C GLU A 131 -2.07 -16.78 11.05
N GLY A 132 -0.78 -16.47 11.19
CA GLY A 132 -0.17 -15.21 10.76
C GLY A 132 -0.29 -14.10 11.80
N SER A 133 -0.73 -14.41 13.03
CA SER A 133 -0.67 -13.47 14.14
C SER A 133 0.77 -13.14 14.45
N VAL A 134 1.06 -11.85 14.66
CA VAL A 134 2.39 -11.40 15.05
C VAL A 134 2.44 -10.98 16.50
N HIS A 135 3.50 -11.36 17.21
CA HIS A 135 3.82 -10.87 18.54
C HIS A 135 5.22 -10.27 18.52
N LEU A 136 5.29 -8.94 18.43
CA LEU A 136 6.56 -8.21 18.46
C LEU A 136 7.21 -8.29 19.84
N ASN A 137 8.49 -8.64 19.88
CA ASN A 137 9.30 -8.58 21.09
C ASN A 137 9.68 -7.12 21.37
N LEU A 138 8.89 -6.47 22.22
CA LEU A 138 8.99 -5.04 22.50
C LEU A 138 10.32 -4.59 23.13
N ASN A 139 11.17 -5.53 23.57
CA ASN A 139 12.52 -5.22 24.02
C ASN A 139 13.40 -4.60 22.92
N TYR A 140 13.06 -4.77 21.64
CA TYR A 140 13.82 -4.25 20.49
C TYR A 140 13.22 -2.96 19.91
N PHE A 141 11.99 -2.62 20.29
CA PHE A 141 11.22 -1.54 19.69
C PHE A 141 11.00 -0.38 20.65
N SER A 142 10.85 0.83 20.10
CA SER A 142 10.65 2.05 20.87
C SER A 142 9.42 2.84 20.48
N PHE A 143 8.74 2.49 19.37
CA PHE A 143 7.54 3.20 18.87
C PHE A 143 6.36 3.25 19.88
N HIS A 144 6.37 2.41 20.91
CA HIS A 144 5.32 2.37 21.93
C HIS A 144 5.54 3.34 23.10
N TYR A 145 6.73 3.92 23.22
CA TYR A 145 7.05 4.96 24.20
C TYR A 145 7.81 6.16 23.60
N SER A 146 8.16 6.12 22.32
CA SER A 146 8.87 7.17 21.58
C SER A 146 8.12 7.55 20.32
N THR A 147 7.96 8.85 20.10
CA THR A 147 7.42 9.41 18.86
C THR A 147 8.49 9.70 17.81
N GLN A 148 9.77 9.53 18.17
CA GLN A 148 10.92 9.88 17.32
C GLN A 148 11.69 8.65 16.84
N HIS A 149 11.66 7.56 17.61
CA HIS A 149 12.42 6.34 17.30
C HIS A 149 11.47 5.14 17.20
N THR A 150 11.75 4.25 16.26
CA THR A 150 10.98 3.02 16.05
C THR A 150 11.61 1.79 16.69
N TYR A 151 12.95 1.75 16.77
CA TYR A 151 13.74 0.68 17.39
C TYR A 151 14.76 1.23 18.40
N ASN A 152 15.44 0.35 19.13
CA ASN A 152 16.42 0.71 20.16
C ASN A 152 17.79 0.00 19.98
N ASN A 153 18.72 0.17 20.92
CA ASN A 153 20.08 -0.38 20.81
C ASN A 153 20.12 -1.92 20.71
N LYS A 154 19.18 -2.65 21.32
CA LYS A 154 19.14 -4.12 21.18
C LYS A 154 18.83 -4.54 19.74
N PHE A 155 18.06 -3.74 19.00
CA PHE A 155 17.82 -3.98 17.58
C PHE A 155 19.11 -3.77 16.78
N ILE A 156 19.85 -2.70 17.09
CA ILE A 156 21.15 -2.39 16.47
C ILE A 156 22.19 -3.49 16.79
N GLU A 157 22.16 -4.09 17.98
CA GLU A 157 23.04 -5.21 18.33
C GLU A 157 22.84 -6.43 17.42
N ILE A 158 21.62 -6.66 16.91
CA ILE A 158 21.31 -7.76 15.99
C ILE A 158 21.67 -7.39 14.54
N PHE A 159 21.20 -6.23 14.06
CA PHE A 159 21.27 -5.88 12.63
C PHE A 159 22.51 -5.05 12.27
N GLY A 160 23.24 -4.54 13.26
CA GLY A 160 24.37 -3.62 13.11
C GLY A 160 23.91 -2.17 12.98
N SER A 161 24.82 -1.28 12.58
CA SER A 161 24.53 0.16 12.43
C SER A 161 23.46 0.43 11.36
N PRO A 162 22.51 1.35 11.61
CA PRO A 162 21.51 1.71 10.62
C PRO A 162 22.14 2.39 9.40
N ARG A 163 21.49 2.24 8.25
CA ARG A 163 21.94 2.86 7.00
C ARG A 163 21.79 4.39 7.11
N PRO A 164 22.82 5.19 6.80
CA PRO A 164 22.69 6.63 6.77
C PRO A 164 21.62 7.06 5.75
N PRO A 165 20.68 7.96 6.11
CA PRO A 165 19.70 8.48 5.17
C PRO A 165 20.36 9.17 3.97
N GLU A 166 19.74 9.05 2.80
CA GLU A 166 20.19 9.67 1.54
C GLU A 166 21.63 9.30 1.09
N SER A 167 22.25 8.28 1.69
CA SER A 167 23.52 7.75 1.18
C SER A 167 23.33 7.10 -0.19
N GLU A 168 24.41 7.00 -0.96
CA GLU A 168 24.38 6.27 -2.23
C GLU A 168 24.03 4.78 -2.01
N PHE A 169 23.32 4.20 -2.98
CA PHE A 169 22.97 2.79 -2.95
C PHE A 169 23.43 2.12 -4.23
N TYR A 170 24.39 1.21 -4.06
CA TYR A 170 24.82 0.24 -5.06
C TYR A 170 25.33 -0.98 -4.31
N THR A 171 25.06 -2.17 -4.84
CA THR A 171 25.55 -3.43 -4.31
C THR A 171 26.67 -3.98 -5.19
N LEU A 172 27.16 -5.18 -4.87
CA LEU A 172 28.21 -5.85 -5.61
C LEU A 172 27.88 -6.11 -7.09
N ASN A 173 26.59 -6.12 -7.43
CA ASN A 173 26.08 -6.51 -8.75
C ASN A 173 25.22 -5.43 -9.42
N THR A 174 25.18 -4.21 -8.89
CA THR A 174 24.45 -3.09 -9.50
C THR A 174 25.41 -2.01 -9.99
N HIS A 175 24.94 -1.10 -10.83
CA HIS A 175 25.72 0.08 -11.22
C HIS A 175 25.88 1.07 -10.03
N PRO A 176 27.00 1.81 -9.91
CA PRO A 176 28.25 1.69 -10.69
C PRO A 176 28.93 0.34 -10.53
N ASN A 177 29.58 -0.15 -11.58
CA ASN A 177 30.37 -1.38 -11.55
C ASN A 177 31.78 -1.15 -10.96
N ARG A 178 32.53 -2.23 -10.74
CA ARG A 178 33.87 -2.21 -10.09
C ARG A 178 34.91 -1.33 -10.78
N ASP A 179 34.75 -1.12 -12.09
CA ASP A 179 35.61 -0.30 -12.94
C ASP A 179 35.22 1.19 -12.96
N HIS A 180 34.10 1.57 -12.35
CA HIS A 180 33.66 2.96 -12.28
C HIS A 180 34.53 3.80 -11.32
N PRO A 181 34.88 5.06 -11.65
CA PRO A 181 35.75 5.91 -10.82
C PRO A 181 35.24 6.17 -9.39
N ASN A 182 33.93 6.12 -9.18
CA ASN A 182 33.29 6.30 -7.86
C ASN A 182 33.00 4.97 -7.14
N TRP A 183 33.54 3.84 -7.61
CA TRP A 183 33.38 2.55 -6.94
C TRP A 183 34.11 2.51 -5.61
N ASP A 184 33.40 2.15 -4.54
CA ASP A 184 33.98 1.77 -3.26
C ASP A 184 33.47 0.39 -2.84
N GLU A 185 34.39 -0.57 -2.75
CA GLU A 185 34.07 -1.97 -2.43
C GLU A 185 33.46 -2.09 -1.01
N GLN A 186 33.91 -1.28 -0.06
CA GLN A 186 33.38 -1.32 1.31
C GLN A 186 31.92 -0.84 1.35
N THR A 187 31.60 0.22 0.64
CA THR A 187 30.24 0.74 0.46
C THR A 187 29.35 -0.28 -0.24
N ALA A 188 29.83 -0.93 -1.30
CA ALA A 188 29.08 -1.98 -2.01
C ALA A 188 28.76 -3.17 -1.10
N GLN A 189 29.73 -3.64 -0.30
CA GLN A 189 29.54 -4.74 0.65
C GLN A 189 28.57 -4.37 1.79
N LEU A 190 28.69 -3.14 2.32
CA LEU A 190 27.78 -2.65 3.35
C LEU A 190 26.34 -2.50 2.81
N ASN A 191 26.18 -1.97 1.60
CA ASN A 191 24.88 -1.89 0.93
C ASN A 191 24.30 -3.26 0.60
N GLN A 192 25.13 -4.25 0.24
CA GLN A 192 24.68 -5.64 0.06
C GLN A 192 24.08 -6.19 1.35
N LYS A 193 24.70 -5.93 2.51
CA LYS A 193 24.12 -6.31 3.81
C LYS A 193 22.75 -5.66 4.03
N TYR A 194 22.59 -4.37 3.73
CA TYR A 194 21.29 -3.70 3.84
C TYR A 194 20.25 -4.27 2.88
N ALA A 195 20.66 -4.63 1.65
CA ALA A 195 19.79 -5.30 0.69
C ALA A 195 19.35 -6.68 1.20
N ASP A 196 20.24 -7.45 1.81
CA ASP A 196 19.92 -8.76 2.40
C ASP A 196 18.94 -8.63 3.58
N ILE A 197 19.10 -7.60 4.43
CA ILE A 197 18.14 -7.29 5.50
C ILE A 197 16.78 -6.90 4.89
N ALA A 198 16.75 -6.05 3.86
CA ALA A 198 15.54 -5.67 3.14
C ALA A 198 14.83 -6.89 2.52
N ALA A 199 15.58 -7.78 1.87
CA ALA A 199 15.07 -9.04 1.32
C ALA A 199 14.48 -9.94 2.41
N SER A 200 15.13 -10.00 3.58
CA SER A 200 14.69 -10.84 4.69
C SER A 200 13.40 -10.32 5.33
N ILE A 201 13.26 -9.01 5.59
CA ILE A 201 12.02 -8.46 6.15
C ILE A 201 10.88 -8.51 5.14
N GLN A 202 11.20 -8.34 3.85
CA GLN A 202 10.25 -8.51 2.77
C GLN A 202 9.72 -9.95 2.75
N TYR A 203 10.61 -10.95 2.76
CA TYR A 203 10.23 -12.37 2.85
C TYR A 203 9.37 -12.70 4.07
N VAL A 204 9.76 -12.23 5.26
CA VAL A 204 8.99 -12.45 6.50
C VAL A 204 7.60 -11.81 6.41
N THR A 205 7.49 -10.62 5.83
CA THR A 205 6.20 -9.94 5.63
C THR A 205 5.30 -10.72 4.67
N GLU A 206 5.87 -11.27 3.60
CA GLU A 206 5.16 -12.13 2.66
C GLU A 206 4.62 -13.39 3.33
N GLU A 207 5.43 -14.06 4.16
CA GLU A 207 5.01 -15.21 4.97
C GLU A 207 3.83 -14.87 5.89
N ILE A 208 3.91 -13.75 6.61
CA ILE A 208 2.86 -13.30 7.52
C ILE A 208 1.55 -13.08 6.76
N VAL A 209 1.59 -12.30 5.66
CA VAL A 209 0.40 -11.99 4.85
C VAL A 209 -0.20 -13.27 4.24
N LEU A 210 0.63 -14.20 3.77
CA LEU A 210 0.17 -15.48 3.21
C LEU A 210 -0.48 -16.36 4.28
N LYS A 211 0.08 -16.42 5.49
CA LYS A 211 -0.52 -17.13 6.63
C LYS A 211 -1.87 -16.51 7.04
N MET A 212 -1.95 -15.19 7.16
CA MET A 212 -3.20 -14.47 7.44
C MET A 212 -4.27 -14.75 6.38
N ALA A 213 -3.88 -14.77 5.10
CA ALA A 213 -4.78 -15.09 3.99
C ALA A 213 -5.30 -16.53 4.07
N ARG A 214 -4.41 -17.50 4.34
CA ARG A 214 -4.80 -18.91 4.55
C ARG A 214 -5.74 -19.09 5.74
N TYR A 215 -5.48 -18.37 6.83
CA TYR A 215 -6.37 -18.36 7.99
C TYR A 215 -7.73 -17.75 7.68
N ALA A 216 -7.77 -16.60 6.99
CA ALA A 216 -9.01 -15.97 6.54
C ALA A 216 -9.84 -16.92 5.65
N HIS A 217 -9.19 -17.65 4.74
CA HIS A 217 -9.85 -18.67 3.92
C HIS A 217 -10.38 -19.82 4.78
N GLY A 218 -9.58 -20.39 5.68
CA GLY A 218 -10.01 -21.47 6.56
C GLY A 218 -11.16 -21.08 7.50
N LEU A 219 -11.17 -19.83 7.95
CA LEU A 219 -12.20 -19.28 8.83
C LEU A 219 -13.54 -19.04 8.12
N THR A 220 -13.50 -18.63 6.85
CA THR A 220 -14.70 -18.16 6.13
C THR A 220 -15.20 -19.12 5.07
N GLY A 221 -14.33 -19.95 4.49
CA GLY A 221 -14.63 -20.84 3.37
C GLY A 221 -14.91 -20.13 2.05
N HIS A 222 -14.67 -18.82 1.94
CA HIS A 222 -14.92 -18.06 0.71
C HIS A 222 -13.76 -18.15 -0.29
N SER A 223 -14.07 -18.34 -1.58
CA SER A 223 -13.09 -18.32 -2.67
C SER A 223 -12.60 -16.92 -3.06
N ASN A 224 -13.26 -15.85 -2.61
CA ASN A 224 -12.89 -14.47 -2.91
C ASN A 224 -12.26 -13.79 -1.69
N LEU A 225 -11.20 -13.01 -1.91
CA LEU A 225 -10.58 -12.18 -0.89
C LEU A 225 -10.66 -10.69 -1.27
N VAL A 226 -11.00 -9.84 -0.29
CA VAL A 226 -10.83 -8.38 -0.39
C VAL A 226 -9.79 -7.90 0.61
N MET A 227 -8.88 -7.03 0.17
CA MET A 227 -7.78 -6.51 0.98
C MET A 227 -7.67 -4.97 0.96
N ALA A 228 -7.34 -4.41 2.13
CA ALA A 228 -7.02 -3.01 2.34
C ALA A 228 -6.09 -2.83 3.57
N GLY A 229 -5.78 -1.60 3.94
CA GLY A 229 -4.74 -1.23 4.92
C GLY A 229 -3.38 -0.96 4.27
N GLY A 230 -2.53 -0.18 4.92
CA GLY A 230 -1.26 0.26 4.35
C GLY A 230 -0.34 -0.87 3.90
N VAL A 231 -0.36 -2.02 4.59
CA VAL A 231 0.46 -3.19 4.23
C VAL A 231 -0.07 -3.87 2.95
N ALA A 232 -1.37 -3.73 2.64
CA ALA A 232 -1.94 -4.23 1.38
C ALA A 232 -1.43 -3.47 0.13
N LEU A 233 -0.64 -2.39 0.29
CA LEU A 233 0.09 -1.75 -0.81
C LEU A 233 1.40 -2.50 -1.18
N ASN A 234 1.79 -3.51 -0.40
CA ASN A 234 2.97 -4.34 -0.69
C ASN A 234 2.69 -5.28 -1.87
N SER A 235 2.96 -4.81 -3.09
CA SER A 235 2.72 -5.55 -4.33
C SER A 235 3.52 -6.86 -4.44
N VAL A 236 4.65 -6.99 -3.75
CA VAL A 236 5.44 -8.24 -3.73
C VAL A 236 4.70 -9.30 -2.93
N ALA A 237 4.24 -8.95 -1.72
CA ALA A 237 3.40 -9.83 -0.90
C ALA A 237 2.06 -10.17 -1.57
N ASN A 238 1.42 -9.19 -2.19
CA ASN A 238 0.19 -9.42 -2.95
C ASN A 238 0.41 -10.38 -4.12
N GLY A 239 1.51 -10.21 -4.87
CA GLY A 239 1.85 -11.09 -5.98
C GLY A 239 2.07 -12.53 -5.54
N ARG A 240 2.70 -12.74 -4.37
CA ARG A 240 2.87 -14.07 -3.79
C ARG A 240 1.56 -14.65 -3.29
N LEU A 241 0.74 -13.87 -2.60
CA LEU A 241 -0.59 -14.27 -2.15
C LEU A 241 -1.48 -14.72 -3.31
N VAL A 242 -1.48 -14.00 -4.43
CA VAL A 242 -2.27 -14.38 -5.62
C VAL A 242 -1.80 -15.70 -6.23
N ARG A 243 -0.50 -16.02 -6.17
CA ARG A 243 0.05 -17.26 -6.74
C ARG A 243 -0.08 -18.47 -5.80
N GLU A 244 0.09 -18.27 -4.50
CA GLU A 244 0.27 -19.35 -3.51
C GLU A 244 -0.86 -19.41 -2.48
N GLY A 245 -1.74 -18.42 -2.47
CA GLY A 245 -2.89 -18.32 -1.57
C GLY A 245 -4.06 -19.20 -2.05
N PRO A 246 -5.02 -19.46 -1.15
CA PRO A 246 -6.14 -20.37 -1.43
C PRO A 246 -7.32 -19.72 -2.15
N PHE A 247 -7.19 -18.48 -2.63
CA PHE A 247 -8.31 -17.71 -3.20
C PHE A 247 -8.29 -17.77 -4.73
N GLU A 248 -9.47 -17.94 -5.32
CA GLU A 248 -9.67 -17.90 -6.77
C GLU A 248 -9.60 -16.45 -7.30
N ASN A 249 -10.16 -15.51 -6.54
CA ASN A 249 -10.19 -14.10 -6.92
C ASN A 249 -9.76 -13.22 -5.75
N VAL A 250 -8.93 -12.21 -6.03
CA VAL A 250 -8.44 -11.25 -5.03
C VAL A 250 -8.69 -9.84 -5.53
N PHE A 251 -9.35 -9.02 -4.71
CA PHE A 251 -9.50 -7.59 -4.95
C PHE A 251 -8.70 -6.82 -3.90
N ILE A 252 -7.83 -5.91 -4.34
CA ILE A 252 -7.01 -5.08 -3.47
C ILE A 252 -7.32 -3.63 -3.79
N GLN A 253 -7.72 -2.85 -2.77
CA GLN A 253 -8.06 -1.44 -2.96
C GLN A 253 -6.86 -0.65 -3.51
N PRO A 254 -6.95 0.04 -4.67
CA PRO A 254 -5.81 0.80 -5.21
C PRO A 254 -5.28 1.90 -4.28
N ALA A 255 -6.18 2.50 -3.48
CA ALA A 255 -5.84 3.42 -2.40
C ALA A 255 -5.93 2.73 -1.02
N ALA A 256 -5.36 1.54 -0.86
CA ALA A 256 -5.55 0.67 0.30
C ALA A 256 -5.15 1.28 1.66
N GLY A 257 -4.19 2.20 1.70
CA GLY A 257 -3.84 2.91 2.94
C GLY A 257 -4.92 3.92 3.38
N ASP A 258 -4.59 4.78 4.34
CA ASP A 258 -5.55 5.71 4.97
C ASP A 258 -6.30 6.63 3.99
N ALA A 259 -5.71 6.91 2.82
CA ALA A 259 -6.39 7.64 1.76
C ALA A 259 -7.75 6.99 1.38
N GLY A 260 -7.84 5.65 1.39
CA GLY A 260 -9.05 4.88 1.11
C GLY A 260 -10.10 4.90 2.22
N GLY A 261 -9.74 5.27 3.45
CA GLY A 261 -10.62 5.25 4.61
C GLY A 261 -11.85 6.14 4.45
N ALA A 262 -11.71 7.30 3.82
CA ALA A 262 -12.83 8.21 3.56
C ALA A 262 -13.90 7.58 2.64
N LEU A 263 -13.47 6.89 1.57
CA LEU A 263 -14.38 6.14 0.70
C LEU A 263 -15.03 5.00 1.48
N GLY A 264 -14.23 4.25 2.24
CA GLY A 264 -14.70 3.15 3.07
C GLY A 264 -15.79 3.53 4.05
N ALA A 265 -15.59 4.62 4.79
CA ALA A 265 -16.58 5.14 5.72
C ALA A 265 -17.90 5.52 5.01
N ALA A 266 -17.81 6.18 3.84
CA ALA A 266 -18.97 6.55 3.05
C ALA A 266 -19.73 5.31 2.51
N LEU A 267 -19.00 4.33 1.96
CA LEU A 267 -19.56 3.08 1.45
C LEU A 267 -20.19 2.25 2.56
N TYR A 268 -19.56 2.19 3.74
CA TYR A 268 -20.11 1.50 4.90
C TYR A 268 -21.45 2.12 5.34
N VAL A 269 -21.50 3.44 5.50
CA VAL A 269 -22.75 4.13 5.86
C VAL A 269 -23.82 3.90 4.79
N TYR A 270 -23.48 4.03 3.52
CA TYR A 270 -24.44 3.90 2.42
C TYR A 270 -24.99 2.46 2.29
N HIS A 271 -24.11 1.46 2.30
CA HIS A 271 -24.51 0.07 2.06
C HIS A 271 -24.97 -0.66 3.31
N VAL A 272 -24.29 -0.49 4.45
CA VAL A 272 -24.60 -1.24 5.67
C VAL A 272 -25.62 -0.49 6.53
N ILE A 273 -25.36 0.79 6.86
CA ILE A 273 -26.24 1.53 7.78
C ILE A 273 -27.56 1.93 7.10
N LEU A 274 -27.50 2.43 5.86
CA LEU A 274 -28.69 2.81 5.09
C LEU A 274 -29.27 1.66 4.26
N ASN A 275 -28.66 0.47 4.33
CA ASN A 275 -29.07 -0.76 3.65
C ASN A 275 -29.35 -0.57 2.13
N ARG A 276 -28.55 0.25 1.45
CA ARG A 276 -28.70 0.48 0.00
C ARG A 276 -27.96 -0.60 -0.79
N PRO A 277 -28.57 -1.13 -1.88
CA PRO A 277 -27.89 -2.11 -2.72
C PRO A 277 -26.61 -1.52 -3.34
N ARG A 278 -25.62 -2.37 -3.58
CA ARG A 278 -24.43 -2.06 -4.39
C ARG A 278 -24.86 -1.90 -5.84
N GLN A 279 -24.40 -0.80 -6.45
CA GLN A 279 -24.68 -0.48 -7.86
C GLN A 279 -23.40 -0.14 -8.63
N PHE A 280 -22.23 -0.38 -8.04
CA PHE A 280 -20.94 0.09 -8.53
C PHE A 280 -19.85 -0.96 -8.29
N VAL A 281 -18.93 -1.06 -9.24
CA VAL A 281 -17.64 -1.76 -9.11
C VAL A 281 -16.55 -0.79 -9.50
N MET A 282 -15.46 -0.77 -8.73
CA MET A 282 -14.31 0.06 -9.02
C MET A 282 -13.38 -0.67 -10.00
N GLU A 283 -13.54 -0.36 -11.28
CA GLU A 283 -12.72 -0.93 -12.37
C GLU A 283 -11.47 -0.09 -12.68
N HIS A 284 -11.41 1.15 -12.17
CA HIS A 284 -10.29 2.06 -12.37
C HIS A 284 -10.05 2.97 -11.16
N ALA A 285 -8.87 3.60 -11.10
CA ALA A 285 -8.49 4.53 -10.04
C ALA A 285 -8.55 6.02 -10.45
N TYR A 286 -9.06 6.37 -11.62
CA TYR A 286 -9.08 7.76 -12.14
C TYR A 286 -10.15 8.68 -11.48
N TRP A 287 -10.08 8.87 -10.17
CA TRP A 287 -11.06 9.66 -9.39
C TRP A 287 -10.56 11.05 -8.98
N GLY A 288 -9.31 11.38 -9.28
CA GLY A 288 -8.73 12.69 -9.04
C GLY A 288 -9.31 13.80 -9.92
N ALA A 289 -8.71 14.99 -9.80
CA ALA A 289 -9.12 16.16 -10.58
C ALA A 289 -8.86 15.95 -12.09
N SER A 290 -9.79 16.46 -12.90
CA SER A 290 -9.59 16.75 -14.32
C SER A 290 -9.69 18.25 -14.57
N TYR A 291 -9.11 18.71 -15.66
CA TYR A 291 -9.08 20.12 -16.03
C TYR A 291 -9.56 20.27 -17.48
N SER A 292 -10.32 21.32 -17.77
CA SER A 292 -10.77 21.60 -19.13
C SER A 292 -9.59 21.87 -20.06
N VAL A 293 -9.75 21.56 -21.35
CA VAL A 293 -8.75 21.88 -22.39
C VAL A 293 -8.38 23.36 -22.34
N SER A 294 -9.36 24.26 -22.17
CA SER A 294 -9.11 25.71 -22.04
C SER A 294 -8.14 26.06 -20.91
N ARG A 295 -8.32 25.46 -19.72
CA ARG A 295 -7.46 25.70 -18.56
C ARG A 295 -6.07 25.09 -18.74
N GLN A 296 -5.98 23.94 -19.41
CA GLN A 296 -4.69 23.33 -19.76
C GLN A 296 -3.92 24.23 -20.75
N MET A 297 -4.59 24.73 -21.79
CA MET A 297 -3.98 25.61 -22.79
C MET A 297 -3.57 26.97 -22.22
N GLU A 298 -4.35 27.52 -21.30
CA GLU A 298 -3.97 28.73 -20.55
C GLU A 298 -2.67 28.50 -19.75
N ALA A 299 -2.58 27.37 -19.05
CA ALA A 299 -1.36 27.01 -18.31
C ALA A 299 -0.16 26.84 -19.24
N ILE A 300 -0.31 26.14 -20.38
CA ILE A 300 0.77 25.93 -21.37
C ILE A 300 1.23 27.26 -21.96
N ARG A 301 0.30 28.13 -22.39
CA ARG A 301 0.63 29.46 -22.94
C ARG A 301 1.34 30.33 -21.90
N GLY A 302 0.93 30.25 -20.64
CA GLY A 302 1.55 30.98 -19.53
C GLY A 302 3.03 30.60 -19.28
N LEU A 303 3.48 29.43 -19.72
CA LEU A 303 4.87 29.00 -19.61
C LEU A 303 5.79 29.63 -20.69
N GLY A 304 5.23 30.17 -21.77
CA GLY A 304 6.01 30.73 -22.88
C GLY A 304 6.86 29.71 -23.65
N LEU A 305 6.54 28.42 -23.53
CA LEU A 305 7.23 27.34 -24.24
C LEU A 305 6.65 27.13 -25.65
N GLN A 306 7.48 26.64 -26.57
CA GLN A 306 7.01 26.15 -27.87
C GLN A 306 6.22 24.86 -27.66
N TYR A 307 5.05 24.76 -28.29
CA TYR A 307 4.19 23.58 -28.19
C TYR A 307 3.51 23.30 -29.53
N GLN A 308 3.07 22.06 -29.73
CA GLN A 308 2.27 21.64 -30.87
C GLN A 308 0.94 21.07 -30.36
N GLU A 309 -0.16 21.51 -30.96
CA GLU A 309 -1.48 20.91 -30.72
C GLU A 309 -1.69 19.77 -31.72
N ILE A 310 -2.00 18.57 -31.22
CA ILE A 310 -2.28 17.38 -32.02
C ILE A 310 -3.62 16.84 -31.55
N GLU A 311 -4.66 16.98 -32.38
CA GLU A 311 -6.02 16.54 -32.05
C GLU A 311 -6.22 15.03 -32.30
N ASP A 312 -5.49 14.47 -33.27
CA ASP A 312 -5.60 13.07 -33.65
C ASP A 312 -4.80 12.20 -32.66
N THR A 313 -5.52 11.37 -31.92
CA THR A 313 -4.95 10.49 -30.89
C THR A 313 -4.01 9.43 -31.48
N ASP A 314 -4.25 8.95 -32.69
CA ASP A 314 -3.39 7.94 -33.33
C ASP A 314 -2.06 8.59 -33.71
N ILE A 315 -2.10 9.78 -34.30
CA ILE A 315 -0.89 10.56 -34.61
C ILE A 315 -0.11 10.90 -33.33
N LEU A 316 -0.80 11.32 -32.27
CA LEU A 316 -0.16 11.60 -30.98
C LEU A 316 0.51 10.35 -30.41
N SER A 317 -0.19 9.21 -30.46
CA SER A 317 0.32 7.93 -29.97
C SER A 317 1.55 7.47 -30.73
N ASP A 318 1.53 7.55 -32.07
CA ASP A 318 2.68 7.21 -32.92
C ASP A 318 3.90 8.08 -32.60
N GLN A 319 3.70 9.37 -32.38
CA GLN A 319 4.79 10.26 -31.97
C GLN A 319 5.35 9.90 -30.59
N VAL A 320 4.49 9.65 -29.60
CA VAL A 320 4.92 9.23 -28.26
C VAL A 320 5.71 7.93 -28.33
N VAL A 321 5.21 6.92 -29.07
CA VAL A 321 5.89 5.63 -29.25
C VAL A 321 7.24 5.82 -29.94
N SER A 322 7.31 6.62 -31.01
CA SER A 322 8.58 6.92 -31.69
C SER A 322 9.58 7.56 -30.73
N LYS A 323 9.17 8.52 -29.88
CA LYS A 323 10.06 9.13 -28.88
C LYS A 323 10.58 8.11 -27.87
N ILE A 324 9.71 7.22 -27.39
CA ILE A 324 10.10 6.16 -26.45
C ILE A 324 11.12 5.21 -27.11
N LEU A 325 10.88 4.80 -28.36
CA LEU A 325 11.81 3.94 -29.11
C LEU A 325 13.16 4.61 -29.39
N ASP A 326 13.19 5.93 -29.51
CA ASP A 326 14.40 6.76 -29.60
C ASP A 326 15.10 6.98 -28.25
N GLY A 327 14.70 6.26 -27.20
CA GLY A 327 15.28 6.35 -25.85
C GLY A 327 14.90 7.62 -25.10
N LYS A 328 13.83 8.32 -25.50
CA LYS A 328 13.34 9.50 -24.77
C LYS A 328 12.40 9.08 -23.64
N VAL A 329 12.43 9.88 -22.57
CA VAL A 329 11.47 9.82 -21.47
C VAL A 329 10.32 10.79 -21.80
N VAL A 330 9.09 10.30 -21.75
CA VAL A 330 7.89 11.09 -22.07
C VAL A 330 7.01 11.21 -20.82
N SER A 331 6.59 12.44 -20.50
CA SER A 331 5.61 12.68 -19.43
C SER A 331 4.19 12.70 -20.03
N LEU A 332 3.32 11.86 -19.50
CA LEU A 332 1.91 11.78 -19.87
C LEU A 332 1.04 12.49 -18.83
N TYR A 333 0.21 13.40 -19.33
CA TYR A 333 -0.83 14.07 -18.57
C TYR A 333 -2.14 14.00 -19.34
N GLN A 334 -3.11 13.24 -18.84
CA GLN A 334 -4.41 13.07 -19.49
C GLN A 334 -5.51 12.74 -18.49
N GLY A 335 -6.77 13.03 -18.83
CA GLY A 335 -7.94 12.65 -18.04
C GLY A 335 -7.90 13.06 -16.56
N ARG A 336 -8.63 12.30 -15.74
CA ARG A 336 -8.65 12.45 -14.27
C ARG A 336 -7.41 11.82 -13.65
N GLY A 337 -6.83 12.46 -12.64
CA GLY A 337 -5.71 11.87 -11.91
C GLY A 337 -6.07 10.53 -11.25
N GLU A 338 -5.08 9.65 -11.14
CA GLU A 338 -5.14 8.43 -10.38
C GLU A 338 -5.32 8.73 -8.89
N TRP A 339 -6.01 7.84 -8.19
CA TRP A 339 -6.15 7.85 -6.74
C TRP A 339 -5.41 6.66 -6.15
N GLY A 340 -4.56 6.94 -5.16
CA GLY A 340 -3.58 5.99 -4.63
C GLY A 340 -2.15 6.35 -5.03
N PRO A 341 -1.16 5.54 -4.65
CA PRO A 341 0.26 5.91 -4.76
C PRO A 341 0.89 5.56 -6.13
N ARG A 342 0.15 4.97 -7.06
CA ARG A 342 0.68 4.49 -8.35
C ARG A 342 0.14 5.35 -9.49
N ALA A 343 1.05 5.77 -10.38
CA ALA A 343 0.68 6.30 -11.67
C ALA A 343 0.24 5.15 -12.59
N LEU A 344 -0.86 5.32 -13.31
CA LEU A 344 -1.53 4.29 -14.13
C LEU A 344 -1.79 4.77 -15.57
N GLY A 345 -1.09 5.83 -16.01
CA GLY A 345 -1.13 6.33 -17.38
C GLY A 345 -1.70 7.74 -17.53
N ASN A 346 -2.29 8.31 -16.47
CA ASN A 346 -2.87 9.65 -16.51
C ASN A 346 -1.90 10.71 -15.95
N ARG A 347 -1.04 10.36 -14.99
CA ARG A 347 0.04 11.21 -14.46
C ARG A 347 1.34 10.41 -14.42
N SER A 348 1.81 10.00 -15.60
CA SER A 348 2.89 9.02 -15.72
C SER A 348 4.13 9.60 -16.40
N ILE A 349 5.28 9.05 -16.05
CA ILE A 349 6.50 9.17 -16.84
C ILE A 349 6.73 7.81 -17.49
N VAL A 350 6.82 7.77 -18.81
CA VAL A 350 6.99 6.54 -19.60
C VAL A 350 8.35 6.56 -20.30
N ALA A 351 8.99 5.39 -20.34
CA ALA A 351 10.31 5.18 -20.93
C ALA A 351 10.38 3.75 -21.51
N ASP A 352 11.39 3.47 -22.34
CA ASP A 352 11.58 2.15 -22.93
C ASP A 352 12.03 1.14 -21.87
N PRO A 353 11.24 0.09 -21.56
CA PRO A 353 11.58 -0.88 -20.52
C PRO A 353 12.80 -1.74 -20.87
N ARG A 354 13.30 -1.71 -22.11
CA ARG A 354 14.48 -2.46 -22.56
C ARG A 354 15.81 -1.75 -22.24
N GLN A 355 15.74 -0.50 -21.80
CA GLN A 355 16.91 0.37 -21.57
C GLN A 355 17.01 0.86 -20.11
N LEU A 356 16.31 0.20 -19.17
CA LEU A 356 16.27 0.55 -17.74
C LEU A 356 17.30 -0.22 -16.90
#